data_AF-A0A2B8A270-F1
#
_entry.id   AF-A0A2B8A270-F1
#
_cell.length_a   1.000
_cell.length_b   1.000
_cell.length_c   1.000
_cell.angle_alpha   90.00
_cell.angle_beta   90.00
_cell.angle_gamma   90.00
#
_symmetry.space_group_name_H-M   'P 1'
#
loop_
_entity.id
_entity.type
_entity.pdbx_description
1 polymer ?
#
loop_
_entity_poly.entity_id
_entity_poly.type
_entity_poly.pdbx_seq_one_letter_code
_entity_poly.pdbx_strand_id
1 'polypeptide(L)'
;SAYIEADIIGKTQTKRIVFSGDIGRFEDPVLKPASLPQQADILLIESTYGNRINPMQDVEENLAKIASEALEKGCLAVPAFAVGRTQSLLFYFHKLIREKRIPEVPVFADSPMAINVTKLYEKFPDEHTIRMAENGNNIHNIFDAPFIHFIRSSDESKALNSRKQPCIIVSASGMITGGRIMHHLYHRLRREEDTLLFAGYQAEGSRGRSILDGSPSVRMFGEEVPVKCQVRELHGLSAHADQPELLRWVSEIKDSPKMTFVTHGEAESSVAFSQLLSQKRGWNVSVPNYLDTAVLFDGI
;
A
#
# COMPACT_ATOMS: atom_id res chain seq x y z
N SER A 1 7.43 2.92 -9.32
CA SER A 1 7.06 1.55 -9.72
C SER A 1 7.78 1.20 -11.02
N ALA A 2 8.01 -0.08 -11.27
CA ALA A 2 8.60 -0.58 -12.51
C ALA A 2 7.68 -1.62 -13.13
N TYR A 3 7.48 -1.52 -14.43
CA TYR A 3 6.77 -2.52 -15.23
C TYR A 3 7.78 -3.29 -16.09
N ILE A 4 7.39 -4.46 -16.59
CA ILE A 4 8.28 -5.31 -17.39
C ILE A 4 7.88 -5.23 -18.85
N GLU A 5 8.86 -4.97 -19.72
CA GLU A 5 8.75 -5.14 -21.16
C GLU A 5 9.54 -6.40 -21.57
N ALA A 6 8.89 -7.31 -22.28
CA ALA A 6 9.50 -8.52 -22.83
C ALA A 6 9.38 -8.51 -24.35
N ASP A 7 10.51 -8.39 -25.03
CA ASP A 7 10.59 -8.47 -26.49
C ASP A 7 10.82 -9.92 -26.92
N ILE A 8 9.86 -10.46 -27.67
CA ILE A 8 9.93 -11.77 -28.32
C ILE A 8 10.42 -11.58 -29.73
N ILE A 9 11.60 -12.14 -30.02
CA ILE A 9 12.25 -12.05 -31.33
C ILE A 9 11.88 -13.30 -32.13
N GLY A 10 11.00 -13.13 -33.10
CA GLY A 10 10.64 -14.15 -34.09
C GLY A 10 11.58 -14.17 -35.29
N LYS A 11 11.27 -15.00 -36.28
CA LYS A 11 12.07 -15.08 -37.52
C LYS A 11 11.89 -13.86 -38.42
N THR A 12 10.71 -13.24 -38.37
CA THR A 12 10.31 -12.15 -39.26
C THR A 12 9.87 -10.89 -38.52
N GLN A 13 9.47 -11.03 -37.25
CA GLN A 13 8.94 -9.92 -36.45
C GLN A 13 9.47 -9.96 -35.02
N THR A 14 9.66 -8.79 -34.43
CA THR A 14 9.81 -8.63 -32.98
C THR A 14 8.47 -8.18 -32.40
N LYS A 15 8.07 -8.77 -31.27
CA LYS A 15 6.81 -8.49 -30.59
C LYS A 15 7.03 -8.15 -29.13
N ARG A 16 6.34 -7.13 -28.63
CA ARG A 16 6.48 -6.67 -27.24
C ARG A 16 5.29 -7.07 -26.38
N ILE A 17 5.57 -7.73 -25.26
CA ILE A 17 4.62 -7.96 -24.18
C ILE A 17 4.94 -7.01 -23.03
N VAL A 18 3.94 -6.28 -22.55
CA VAL A 18 4.05 -5.38 -21.41
C VAL A 18 3.28 -5.96 -20.23
N PHE A 19 3.95 -6.13 -19.09
CA PHE A 19 3.34 -6.52 -17.82
C PHE A 19 3.43 -5.34 -16.87
N SER A 20 2.27 -4.82 -16.44
CA SER A 20 2.24 -3.66 -15.55
C SER A 20 2.84 -3.93 -14.18
N GLY A 21 2.67 -5.17 -13.67
CA GLY A 21 2.76 -5.40 -12.23
C GLY A 21 1.79 -4.47 -11.48
N ASP A 22 2.17 -4.06 -10.27
CA ASP A 22 1.47 -3.01 -9.53
C ASP A 22 2.03 -1.64 -9.93
N ILE A 23 1.22 -0.83 -10.64
CA ILE A 23 1.64 0.44 -11.23
C ILE A 23 1.91 1.48 -10.13
N GLY A 24 1.13 1.42 -9.05
CA GLY A 24 1.18 2.42 -7.98
C GLY A 24 0.75 3.82 -8.40
N ARG A 25 0.70 4.71 -7.42
CA ARG A 25 0.19 6.08 -7.59
C ARG A 25 1.18 6.93 -8.38
N PHE A 26 0.67 7.87 -9.18
CA PHE A 26 1.52 8.86 -9.85
C PHE A 26 2.03 9.94 -8.90
N GLU A 27 1.24 10.25 -7.87
CA GLU A 27 1.57 11.24 -6.85
C GLU A 27 1.87 10.54 -5.51
N ASP A 28 3.03 9.92 -5.36
CA ASP A 28 3.42 9.27 -4.10
C ASP A 28 4.49 10.11 -3.37
N PRO A 29 4.35 10.35 -2.05
CA PRO A 29 5.33 11.12 -1.27
C PRO A 29 6.68 10.41 -1.10
N VAL A 30 6.73 9.11 -1.36
CA VAL A 30 7.88 8.25 -1.13
C VAL A 30 8.38 7.65 -2.45
N LEU A 31 7.50 7.10 -3.28
CA LEU A 31 7.89 6.41 -4.50
C LEU A 31 7.86 7.34 -5.73
N LYS A 32 8.74 7.06 -6.69
CA LYS A 32 8.68 7.69 -8.00
C LYS A 32 7.48 7.14 -8.80
N PRO A 33 6.80 7.98 -9.60
CA PRO A 33 5.75 7.53 -10.50
C PRO A 33 6.28 6.46 -11.45
N ALA A 34 5.41 5.54 -11.87
CA ALA A 34 5.74 4.59 -12.93
C ALA A 34 6.08 5.34 -14.23
N SER A 35 7.05 4.81 -14.97
CA SER A 35 7.20 5.16 -16.38
C SER A 35 5.97 4.72 -17.18
N LEU A 36 5.71 5.42 -18.28
CA LEU A 36 4.58 5.16 -19.16
C LEU A 36 5.03 4.26 -20.33
N PRO A 37 4.39 3.11 -20.56
CA PRO A 37 4.67 2.29 -21.75
C PRO A 37 4.29 3.03 -23.03
N GLN A 38 5.18 2.99 -24.02
CA GLN A 38 4.97 3.65 -25.31
C GLN A 38 4.40 2.71 -26.38
N GLN A 39 4.62 1.41 -26.24
CA GLN A 39 4.18 0.38 -27.20
C GLN A 39 3.92 -0.94 -26.47
N ALA A 40 2.88 -1.65 -26.90
CA ALA A 40 2.60 -3.03 -26.50
C ALA A 40 1.87 -3.76 -27.63
N ASP A 41 2.39 -4.91 -28.09
CA ASP A 41 1.60 -5.81 -28.94
C ASP A 41 0.59 -6.58 -28.07
N ILE A 42 1.00 -6.97 -26.87
CA ILE A 42 0.16 -7.59 -25.83
C ILE A 42 0.37 -6.83 -24.53
N LEU A 43 -0.72 -6.48 -23.84
CA LEU A 43 -0.69 -5.78 -22.56
C LEU A 43 -1.31 -6.66 -21.47
N LEU A 44 -0.64 -6.80 -20.33
CA LEU A 44 -1.19 -7.35 -19.10
C LEU A 44 -1.18 -6.24 -18.05
N ILE A 45 -2.37 -5.87 -17.55
CA ILE A 45 -2.53 -4.70 -16.67
C ILE A 45 -3.30 -5.06 -15.39
N GLU A 46 -2.82 -4.56 -14.24
CA GLU A 46 -3.53 -4.70 -12.96
C GLU A 46 -4.90 -3.99 -12.96
N SER A 47 -5.77 -4.39 -12.04
CA SER A 47 -7.10 -3.81 -11.89
C SER A 47 -7.54 -3.75 -10.43
N THR A 48 -6.61 -3.62 -9.49
CA THR A 48 -6.91 -3.60 -8.06
C THR A 48 -7.96 -2.54 -7.71
N TYR A 49 -7.88 -1.35 -8.31
CA TYR A 49 -8.86 -0.26 -8.17
C TYR A 49 -9.51 0.13 -9.51
N GLY A 50 -9.63 -0.82 -10.42
CA GLY A 50 -10.22 -0.64 -11.75
C GLY A 50 -11.64 -0.08 -11.77
N ASN A 51 -12.43 -0.28 -10.71
CA ASN A 51 -13.79 0.27 -10.55
C ASN A 51 -13.88 1.46 -9.57
N ARG A 52 -12.78 1.97 -9.03
CA ARG A 52 -12.79 3.01 -7.99
C ARG A 52 -12.04 4.27 -8.41
N ILE A 53 -12.58 5.40 -7.99
CA ILE A 53 -11.88 6.68 -8.01
C ILE A 53 -11.51 6.98 -6.56
N ASN A 54 -10.20 7.10 -6.29
CA ASN A 54 -9.69 7.25 -4.93
C ASN A 54 -8.69 8.41 -4.90
N PRO A 55 -9.17 9.66 -4.93
CA PRO A 55 -8.28 10.81 -4.98
C PRO A 55 -7.41 10.86 -3.72
N MET A 56 -6.15 11.28 -3.87
CA MET A 56 -5.23 11.50 -2.74
C MET A 56 -5.48 12.83 -2.00
N GLN A 57 -6.52 13.56 -2.40
CA GLN A 57 -6.93 14.78 -1.73
C GLN A 57 -7.21 14.47 -0.25
N ASP A 58 -6.71 15.34 0.62
CA ASP A 58 -6.93 15.31 2.06
C ASP A 58 -6.34 14.12 2.81
N VAL A 59 -5.47 13.28 2.22
CA VAL A 59 -4.83 12.16 2.94
C VAL A 59 -4.12 12.64 4.21
N GLU A 60 -3.35 13.72 4.11
CA GLU A 60 -2.63 14.29 5.26
C GLU A 60 -3.60 14.84 6.31
N GLU A 61 -4.65 15.51 5.88
CA GLU A 61 -5.65 16.12 6.77
C GLU A 61 -6.47 15.04 7.50
N ASN A 62 -6.92 14.03 6.75
CA ASN A 62 -7.63 12.89 7.31
C ASN A 62 -6.76 12.09 8.27
N LEU A 63 -5.49 11.84 7.91
CA LEU A 63 -4.55 11.17 8.81
C LEU A 63 -4.29 12.00 10.07
N ALA A 64 -4.08 13.31 9.93
CA ALA A 64 -3.88 14.21 11.06
C ALA A 64 -5.07 14.19 12.02
N LYS A 65 -6.29 14.29 11.47
CA LYS A 65 -7.53 14.23 12.23
C LYS A 65 -7.67 12.90 12.97
N ILE A 66 -7.54 11.77 12.28
CA ILE A 66 -7.64 10.43 12.87
C ILE A 66 -6.59 10.25 13.97
N ALA A 67 -5.35 10.63 13.70
CA ALA A 67 -4.26 10.46 14.64
C ALA A 67 -4.41 11.35 15.87
N SER A 68 -4.80 12.62 15.72
CA SER A 68 -5.06 13.50 16.86
C SER A 68 -6.19 12.97 17.75
N GLU A 69 -7.33 12.58 17.15
CA GLU A 69 -8.46 11.99 17.89
C GLU A 69 -8.07 10.69 18.64
N ALA A 70 -7.25 9.84 18.01
CA ALA A 70 -6.77 8.60 18.61
C ALA A 70 -5.80 8.87 19.78
N LEU A 71 -4.86 9.79 19.59
CA LEU A 71 -3.78 10.06 20.54
C LEU A 71 -4.22 10.87 21.77
N GLU A 72 -5.40 11.50 21.72
CA GLU A 72 -6.05 12.07 22.92
C GLU A 72 -6.50 11.01 23.92
N LYS A 73 -6.85 9.80 23.43
CA LYS A 73 -7.49 8.75 24.25
C LYS A 73 -6.54 7.60 24.54
N GLY A 74 -5.75 7.18 23.56
CA GLY A 74 -4.95 5.97 23.64
C GLY A 74 -3.93 5.84 22.52
N CYS A 75 -3.71 4.61 22.06
CA CYS A 75 -2.73 4.32 21.03
C CYS A 75 -3.37 4.15 19.65
N LEU A 76 -2.64 4.56 18.62
CA LEU A 76 -2.99 4.31 17.23
C LEU A 76 -2.20 3.10 16.71
N ALA A 77 -2.89 1.98 16.48
CA ALA A 77 -2.30 0.80 15.86
C ALA A 77 -2.57 0.79 14.36
N VAL A 78 -1.52 0.62 13.55
CA VAL A 78 -1.58 0.68 12.08
C VAL A 78 -0.96 -0.60 11.49
N PRO A 79 -1.77 -1.60 11.08
CA PRO A 79 -1.30 -2.72 10.26
C PRO A 79 -0.74 -2.18 8.94
N ALA A 80 0.51 -2.54 8.64
CA ALA A 80 1.19 -2.10 7.42
C ALA A 80 2.06 -3.21 6.81
N PHE A 81 2.14 -3.24 5.48
CA PHE A 81 3.15 -4.07 4.82
C PHE A 81 4.56 -3.55 5.13
N ALA A 82 5.49 -4.48 5.30
CA ALA A 82 6.86 -4.17 5.67
C ALA A 82 7.61 -3.37 4.59
N VAL A 83 7.24 -3.57 3.33
CA VAL A 83 7.77 -2.87 2.16
C VAL A 83 6.76 -1.83 1.69
N GLY A 84 7.23 -0.61 1.43
CA GLY A 84 6.42 0.51 0.96
C GLY A 84 5.55 1.13 2.05
N ARG A 85 4.50 0.44 2.48
CA ARG A 85 3.43 1.02 3.34
C ARG A 85 3.96 1.56 4.66
N THR A 86 4.82 0.80 5.33
CA THR A 86 5.41 1.23 6.60
C THR A 86 6.21 2.52 6.41
N GLN A 87 7.01 2.61 5.35
CA GLN A 87 7.85 3.77 5.07
C GLN A 87 7.02 5.01 4.73
N SER A 88 5.97 4.87 3.92
CA SER A 88 5.02 5.96 3.64
C SER A 88 4.35 6.47 4.92
N LEU A 89 3.88 5.57 5.79
CA LEU A 89 3.27 5.96 7.07
C LEU A 89 4.26 6.68 7.99
N LEU A 90 5.49 6.17 8.11
CA LEU A 90 6.54 6.83 8.89
C LEU A 90 6.86 8.23 8.34
N PHE A 91 6.91 8.39 7.01
CA PHE A 91 7.06 9.70 6.37
C PHE A 91 5.93 10.66 6.77
N TYR A 92 4.67 10.22 6.68
CA TYR A 92 3.54 11.07 7.04
C TYR A 92 3.52 11.43 8.54
N PHE A 93 3.73 10.46 9.43
CA PHE A 93 3.78 10.77 10.87
C PHE A 93 4.93 11.71 11.21
N HIS A 94 6.10 11.52 10.61
CA HIS A 94 7.22 12.45 10.73
C HIS A 94 6.81 13.87 10.31
N LYS A 95 6.24 14.02 9.11
CA LYS A 95 5.79 15.32 8.60
C LYS A 95 4.77 15.98 9.52
N LEU A 96 3.71 15.25 9.91
CA LEU A 96 2.62 15.77 10.73
C LEU A 96 3.07 16.18 12.13
N ILE A 97 3.98 15.43 12.76
CA ILE A 97 4.57 15.78 14.07
C ILE A 97 5.44 17.04 13.94
N ARG A 98 6.29 17.11 12.91
CA ARG A 98 7.18 18.26 12.67
C ARG A 98 6.40 19.55 12.38
N GLU A 99 5.27 19.43 11.68
CA GLU A 99 4.33 20.53 11.42
C GLU A 99 3.42 20.84 12.62
N LYS A 100 3.55 20.09 13.73
CA LYS A 100 2.72 20.20 14.94
C LYS A 100 1.20 20.04 14.68
N ARG A 101 0.85 19.29 13.64
CA ARG A 101 -0.55 18.95 13.30
C ARG A 101 -1.09 17.79 14.13
N ILE A 102 -0.19 16.97 14.67
CA ILE A 102 -0.49 15.92 15.65
C ILE A 102 0.51 16.03 16.82
N PRO A 103 0.15 15.57 18.04
CA PRO A 103 1.06 15.66 19.19
C PRO A 103 2.33 14.82 18.97
N GLU A 104 3.45 15.29 19.52
CA GLU A 104 4.70 14.54 19.52
C GLU A 104 4.58 13.35 20.49
N VAL A 105 4.44 12.16 19.93
CA VAL A 105 4.35 10.89 20.65
C VAL A 105 5.34 9.88 20.07
N PRO A 106 5.74 8.85 20.82
CA PRO A 106 6.54 7.77 20.27
C PRO A 106 5.85 7.06 19.11
N VAL A 107 6.56 6.90 17.99
CA VAL A 107 6.15 6.16 16.80
C VAL A 107 6.99 4.89 16.70
N PHE A 108 6.38 3.73 16.96
CA PHE A 108 7.07 2.44 16.96
C PHE A 108 6.88 1.73 15.62
N ALA A 109 7.99 1.45 14.93
CA ALA A 109 8.01 0.55 13.77
C ALA A 109 8.42 -0.85 14.25
N ASP A 110 7.43 -1.72 14.45
CA ASP A 110 7.62 -3.05 15.02
C ASP A 110 7.48 -4.15 13.97
N SER A 111 8.50 -4.27 13.12
CA SER A 111 8.63 -5.34 12.13
C SER A 111 10.09 -5.47 11.73
N PRO A 112 10.78 -6.59 12.05
CA PRO A 112 12.17 -6.80 11.64
C PRO A 112 12.38 -6.64 10.13
N MET A 113 11.41 -7.10 9.33
CA MET A 113 11.42 -6.93 7.89
C MET A 113 11.31 -5.44 7.52
N ALA A 114 10.38 -4.69 8.11
CA ALA A 114 10.20 -3.28 7.78
C ALA A 114 11.45 -2.46 8.14
N ILE A 115 12.07 -2.77 9.28
CA ILE A 115 13.32 -2.12 9.71
C ILE A 115 14.44 -2.39 8.70
N ASN A 116 14.58 -3.63 8.22
CA ASN A 116 15.59 -3.96 7.22
C ASN A 116 15.31 -3.29 5.87
N VAL A 117 14.04 -3.19 5.47
CA VAL A 117 13.63 -2.49 4.26
C VAL A 117 13.89 -1.00 4.36
N THR A 118 13.63 -0.36 5.50
CA THR A 118 13.93 1.05 5.72
C THR A 118 15.42 1.37 5.49
N LYS A 119 16.34 0.46 5.85
CA LYS A 119 17.77 0.60 5.53
C LYS A 119 18.08 0.55 4.03
N LEU A 120 17.22 -0.07 3.22
CA LEU A 120 17.37 -0.05 1.76
C LEU A 120 17.05 1.33 1.19
N TYR A 121 16.11 2.07 1.77
CA TYR A 121 15.83 3.46 1.37
C TYR A 121 17.08 4.32 1.58
N GLU A 122 17.75 4.20 2.73
CA GLU A 122 19.04 4.87 2.98
C GLU A 122 20.12 4.52 1.95
N LYS A 123 20.18 3.25 1.54
CA LYS A 123 21.20 2.74 0.63
C LYS A 123 20.94 3.15 -0.83
N PHE A 124 19.68 3.34 -1.22
CA PHE A 124 19.25 3.59 -2.59
C PHE A 124 18.40 4.87 -2.69
N PRO A 125 18.98 6.05 -2.39
CA PRO A 125 18.24 7.32 -2.37
C PRO A 125 17.68 7.70 -3.74
N ASP A 126 18.30 7.23 -4.83
CA ASP A 126 17.85 7.46 -6.20
C ASP A 126 16.60 6.65 -6.59
N GLU A 127 16.16 5.69 -5.79
CA GLU A 127 14.97 4.88 -6.10
C GLU A 127 13.67 5.48 -5.53
N HIS A 128 13.76 6.59 -4.78
CA HIS A 128 12.63 7.18 -4.08
C HIS A 128 12.70 8.72 -4.07
N THR A 129 11.65 9.36 -3.56
CA THR A 129 11.51 10.82 -3.50
C THR A 129 11.73 11.40 -2.10
N ILE A 130 11.87 10.54 -1.07
CA ILE A 130 12.20 10.98 0.29
C ILE A 130 13.53 11.72 0.26
N ARG A 131 13.46 13.05 0.37
CA ARG A 131 14.65 13.90 0.48
C ARG A 131 15.08 13.94 1.94
N MET A 132 16.34 13.60 2.17
CA MET A 132 16.99 13.91 3.43
C MET A 132 17.11 15.44 3.52
N ALA A 133 16.73 16.04 4.65
CA ALA A 133 16.90 17.49 4.80
C ALA A 133 18.39 17.80 4.99
N GLU A 134 18.96 18.61 4.11
CA GLU A 134 20.29 19.19 4.29
C GLU A 134 20.17 20.41 5.20
N ASN A 135 20.40 20.21 6.51
CA ASN A 135 20.64 21.31 7.43
C ASN A 135 22.13 21.33 7.79
N GLY A 136 22.96 21.93 6.92
CA GLY A 136 24.42 21.97 7.08
C GLY A 136 25.11 20.64 6.69
N ASN A 137 26.20 20.27 7.38
CA ASN A 137 27.01 19.07 7.09
C ASN A 137 26.37 17.72 7.51
N ASN A 138 25.16 17.73 8.09
CA ASN A 138 24.46 16.51 8.48
C ASN A 138 23.26 16.26 7.57
N ILE A 139 23.35 15.18 6.80
CA ILE A 139 22.22 14.58 6.08
C ILE A 139 21.33 13.92 7.13
N HIS A 140 20.21 14.54 7.50
CA HIS A 140 19.27 13.94 8.46
C HIS A 140 18.19 13.13 7.72
N ASN A 141 18.16 11.82 7.96
CA ASN A 141 17.09 10.96 7.50
C ASN A 141 15.84 11.20 8.33
N ILE A 142 14.67 11.25 7.67
CA ILE A 142 13.39 11.34 8.37
C ILE A 142 13.16 10.18 9.34
N PHE A 143 13.80 9.04 9.07
CA PHE A 143 13.74 7.83 9.89
C PHE A 143 14.60 7.92 11.16
N ASP A 144 15.53 8.89 11.24
CA ASP A 144 16.37 9.14 12.43
C ASP A 144 15.74 10.11 13.43
N ALA A 145 14.47 10.50 13.20
CA ALA A 145 13.79 11.39 14.13
C ALA A 145 13.70 10.77 15.53
N PRO A 146 13.92 11.56 16.61
CA PRO A 146 14.05 11.03 17.97
C PRO A 146 12.77 10.35 18.49
N PHE A 147 11.62 10.65 17.89
CA PHE A 147 10.33 10.05 18.20
C PHE A 147 10.02 8.78 17.38
N ILE A 148 10.86 8.39 16.40
CA ILE A 148 10.70 7.14 15.66
C ILE A 148 11.59 6.07 16.28
N HIS A 149 10.99 4.95 16.67
CA HIS A 149 11.66 3.85 17.37
C HIS A 149 11.49 2.54 16.60
N PHE A 150 12.61 1.97 16.16
CA PHE A 150 12.65 0.69 15.45
C PHE A 150 12.79 -0.48 16.43
N ILE A 151 11.76 -1.31 16.55
CA ILE A 151 11.70 -2.39 17.54
C ILE A 151 12.21 -3.70 16.96
N ARG A 152 13.41 -4.11 17.37
CA ARG A 152 14.04 -5.35 16.87
C ARG A 152 13.76 -6.53 17.77
N SER A 153 13.90 -6.36 19.09
CA SER A 153 13.81 -7.47 20.02
C SER A 153 12.37 -7.92 20.23
N SER A 154 12.18 -9.21 20.53
CA SER A 154 10.86 -9.72 20.89
C SER A 154 10.38 -9.16 22.23
N ASP A 155 11.28 -8.84 23.14
CA ASP A 155 10.92 -8.41 24.50
C ASP A 155 10.46 -6.96 24.51
N GLU A 156 11.10 -6.08 23.73
CA GLU A 156 10.59 -4.72 23.48
C GLU A 156 9.21 -4.75 22.81
N SER A 157 9.03 -5.59 21.80
CA SER A 157 7.73 -5.78 21.12
C SER A 157 6.64 -6.21 22.10
N LYS A 158 6.93 -7.17 22.98
CA LYS A 158 6.01 -7.59 24.05
C LYS A 158 5.72 -6.47 25.05
N ALA A 159 6.73 -5.69 25.43
CA ALA A 159 6.56 -4.58 26.36
C ALA A 159 5.55 -3.53 25.83
N LEU A 160 5.55 -3.27 24.52
CA LEU A 160 4.61 -2.33 23.89
C LEU A 160 3.14 -2.72 24.04
N ASN A 161 2.81 -4.01 24.18
CA ASN A 161 1.44 -4.48 24.39
C ASN A 161 0.84 -3.97 25.71
N SER A 162 1.70 -3.78 26.71
CA SER A 162 1.31 -3.33 28.06
C SER A 162 1.28 -1.81 28.22
N ARG A 163 1.77 -1.06 27.22
CA ARG A 163 1.86 0.39 27.27
C ARG A 163 0.45 1.02 27.29
N LYS A 164 0.26 1.95 28.22
CA LYS A 164 -0.96 2.77 28.38
C LYS A 164 -0.82 4.20 27.88
N GLN A 165 0.41 4.71 27.80
CA GLN A 165 0.69 6.04 27.29
C GLN A 165 0.42 6.10 25.78
N PRO A 166 -0.15 7.20 25.26
CA PRO A 166 -0.35 7.37 23.82
C PRO A 166 0.93 7.13 23.02
N CYS A 167 0.76 6.44 21.90
CA CYS A 167 1.81 6.16 20.92
C CYS A 167 1.20 5.68 19.61
N ILE A 168 2.00 5.72 18.55
CA ILE A 168 1.66 5.12 17.27
C ILE A 168 2.45 3.80 17.14
N ILE A 169 1.80 2.72 16.72
CA ILE A 169 2.44 1.42 16.45
C ILE A 169 2.16 1.04 15.01
N VAL A 170 3.20 1.04 14.17
CA VAL A 170 3.16 0.54 12.80
C VAL A 170 3.79 -0.84 12.76
N SER A 171 3.02 -1.86 12.41
CA SER A 171 3.51 -3.25 12.45
C SER A 171 2.92 -4.11 11.32
N ALA A 172 3.68 -5.12 10.92
CA ALA A 172 3.30 -6.07 9.88
C ALA A 172 2.61 -7.33 10.46
N SER A 173 1.71 -8.00 9.72
CA SER A 173 1.35 -7.77 8.31
C SER A 173 0.18 -6.80 8.07
N GLY A 174 0.16 -6.16 6.89
CA GLY A 174 -0.83 -5.14 6.53
C GLY A 174 -2.29 -5.61 6.46
N MET A 175 -2.52 -6.92 6.38
CA MET A 175 -3.86 -7.53 6.34
C MET A 175 -4.20 -8.37 7.58
N ILE A 176 -3.38 -8.28 8.63
CA ILE A 176 -3.57 -9.00 9.90
C ILE A 176 -3.64 -10.53 9.66
N THR A 177 -2.81 -11.02 8.75
CA THR A 177 -2.69 -12.45 8.43
C THR A 177 -1.67 -13.16 9.33
N GLY A 178 -0.75 -12.40 9.91
CA GLY A 178 0.37 -12.91 10.72
C GLY A 178 1.22 -11.78 11.30
N GLY A 179 2.33 -12.15 11.94
CA GLY A 179 3.35 -11.22 12.41
C GLY A 179 3.03 -10.54 13.74
N ARG A 180 3.86 -9.55 14.10
CA ARG A 180 3.81 -8.87 15.40
C ARG A 180 2.53 -8.06 15.60
N ILE A 181 1.93 -7.57 14.53
CA ILE A 181 0.65 -6.85 14.61
C ILE A 181 -0.45 -7.70 15.25
N MET A 182 -0.45 -9.03 15.06
CA MET A 182 -1.45 -9.90 15.69
C MET A 182 -1.34 -9.86 17.22
N HIS A 183 -0.12 -9.77 17.75
CA HIS A 183 0.09 -9.66 19.19
C HIS A 183 -0.41 -8.29 19.69
N HIS A 184 -0.06 -7.20 19.00
CA HIS A 184 -0.56 -5.87 19.35
C HIS A 184 -2.08 -5.82 19.34
N LEU A 185 -2.72 -6.31 18.28
CA LEU A 185 -4.17 -6.26 18.14
C LEU A 185 -4.89 -7.21 19.10
N TYR A 186 -4.30 -8.36 19.44
CA TYR A 186 -4.84 -9.20 20.51
C TYR A 186 -5.04 -8.37 21.80
N HIS A 187 -4.06 -7.56 22.20
CA HIS A 187 -4.22 -6.74 23.41
C HIS A 187 -5.07 -5.47 23.20
N ARG A 188 -4.94 -4.83 22.03
CA ARG A 188 -5.47 -3.47 21.79
C ARG A 188 -6.90 -3.42 21.27
N LEU A 189 -7.36 -4.45 20.54
CA LEU A 189 -8.75 -4.50 20.07
C LEU A 189 -9.75 -4.44 21.24
N ARG A 190 -9.35 -4.91 22.42
CA ARG A 190 -10.18 -4.95 23.63
C ARG A 190 -10.29 -3.59 24.35
N ARG A 191 -9.54 -2.58 23.92
CA ARG A 191 -9.43 -1.26 24.56
C ARG A 191 -10.24 -0.24 23.79
N GLU A 192 -11.24 0.36 24.42
CA GLU A 192 -12.13 1.36 23.80
C GLU A 192 -11.41 2.68 23.52
N GLU A 193 -10.32 2.95 24.25
CA GLU A 193 -9.47 4.12 24.09
C GLU A 193 -8.52 4.03 22.88
N ASP A 194 -8.21 2.82 22.41
CA ASP A 194 -7.29 2.61 21.29
C ASP A 194 -8.02 2.79 19.95
N THR A 195 -7.25 3.07 18.91
CA THR A 195 -7.74 3.14 17.53
C THR A 195 -6.93 2.22 16.64
N LEU A 196 -7.63 1.40 15.86
CA LEU A 196 -7.08 0.62 14.75
C LEU A 196 -7.30 1.38 13.44
N LEU A 197 -6.21 1.73 12.76
CA LEU A 197 -6.25 2.41 11.47
C LEU A 197 -5.81 1.50 10.34
N PHE A 198 -6.71 1.21 9.41
CA PHE A 198 -6.37 0.59 8.14
C PHE A 198 -5.93 1.64 7.13
N ALA A 199 -4.71 1.48 6.61
CA ALA A 199 -4.13 2.39 5.64
C ALA A 199 -3.98 1.75 4.25
N GLY A 200 -4.66 0.65 3.93
CA GLY A 200 -4.53 -0.01 2.64
C GLY A 200 -5.53 -1.14 2.43
N TYR A 201 -5.58 -1.65 1.20
CA TYR A 201 -6.55 -2.67 0.79
C TYR A 201 -6.52 -3.91 1.69
N GLN A 202 -7.72 -4.43 1.99
CA GLN A 202 -7.92 -5.64 2.78
C GLN A 202 -8.63 -6.69 1.92
N ALA A 203 -7.89 -7.74 1.56
CA ALA A 203 -8.40 -8.83 0.74
C ALA A 203 -9.50 -9.62 1.45
N GLU A 204 -10.46 -10.14 0.69
CA GLU A 204 -11.48 -11.04 1.21
C GLU A 204 -10.87 -12.26 1.93
N GLY A 205 -11.54 -12.70 3.00
CA GLY A 205 -11.05 -13.77 3.87
C GLY A 205 -9.93 -13.36 4.84
N SER A 206 -9.40 -12.12 4.76
CA SER A 206 -8.47 -11.60 5.76
C SER A 206 -9.19 -11.16 7.04
N ARG A 207 -8.46 -11.17 8.16
CA ARG A 207 -8.94 -10.61 9.43
C ARG A 207 -9.18 -9.12 9.33
N GLY A 208 -8.30 -8.40 8.63
CA GLY A 208 -8.47 -6.97 8.43
C GLY A 208 -9.74 -6.64 7.67
N ARG A 209 -10.11 -7.44 6.66
CA ARG A 209 -11.38 -7.27 5.97
C ARG A 209 -12.57 -7.53 6.90
N SER A 210 -12.52 -8.61 7.68
CA SER A 210 -13.59 -8.93 8.66
C SER A 210 -13.83 -7.80 9.67
N ILE A 211 -12.75 -7.16 10.15
CA ILE A 211 -12.84 -6.04 11.10
C ILE A 211 -13.41 -4.79 10.41
N LEU A 212 -12.95 -4.48 9.19
CA LEU A 212 -13.49 -3.35 8.42
C LEU A 212 -14.97 -3.51 8.08
N ASP A 213 -15.41 -4.73 7.79
CA ASP A 213 -16.83 -5.04 7.54
C ASP A 213 -17.70 -4.99 8.81
N GLY A 214 -17.11 -4.64 9.97
CA GLY A 214 -17.83 -4.38 11.21
C GLY A 214 -18.03 -5.61 12.11
N SER A 215 -17.22 -6.66 11.94
CA SER A 215 -17.31 -7.84 12.82
C SER A 215 -17.06 -7.47 14.29
N PRO A 216 -17.94 -7.86 15.23
CA PRO A 216 -17.79 -7.51 16.65
C PRO A 216 -16.64 -8.27 17.33
N SER A 217 -16.15 -9.34 16.71
CA SER A 217 -14.99 -10.11 17.17
C SER A 217 -14.19 -10.68 16.00
N VAL A 218 -12.97 -11.09 16.30
CA VAL A 218 -12.08 -11.75 15.34
C VAL A 218 -11.24 -12.81 16.04
N ARG A 219 -11.08 -13.97 15.40
CA ARG A 219 -10.31 -15.07 15.97
C ARG A 219 -8.80 -14.83 15.89
N MET A 220 -8.12 -14.71 17.02
CA MET A 220 -6.66 -14.60 17.10
C MET A 220 -6.11 -15.58 18.13
N PHE A 221 -5.04 -16.30 17.78
CA PHE A 221 -4.39 -17.29 18.65
C PHE A 221 -5.34 -18.37 19.22
N GLY A 222 -6.37 -18.73 18.45
CA GLY A 222 -7.37 -19.72 18.86
C GLY A 222 -8.56 -19.15 19.62
N GLU A 223 -8.49 -17.90 20.08
CA GLU A 223 -9.53 -17.22 20.87
C GLU A 223 -10.31 -16.19 20.07
N GLU A 224 -11.58 -15.97 20.44
CA GLU A 224 -12.36 -14.83 19.94
C GLU A 224 -11.98 -13.55 20.69
N VAL A 225 -11.45 -12.57 19.95
CA VAL A 225 -11.06 -11.27 20.48
C VAL A 225 -12.15 -10.25 20.14
N PRO A 226 -12.79 -9.60 21.13
CA PRO A 226 -13.79 -8.57 20.83
C PRO A 226 -13.11 -7.31 20.27
N VAL A 227 -13.76 -6.71 19.27
CA VAL A 227 -13.36 -5.45 18.65
C VAL A 227 -14.15 -4.33 19.35
N LYS A 228 -13.52 -3.73 20.37
CA LYS A 228 -14.06 -2.61 21.15
C LYS A 228 -13.41 -1.27 20.81
N CYS A 229 -12.17 -1.31 20.31
CA CYS A 229 -11.45 -0.12 19.88
C CYS A 229 -12.15 0.57 18.71
N GLN A 230 -11.80 1.83 18.48
CA GLN A 230 -12.27 2.53 17.28
C GLN A 230 -11.60 1.93 16.03
N VAL A 231 -12.38 1.64 15.00
CA VAL A 231 -11.86 1.20 13.70
C VAL A 231 -12.00 2.34 12.71
N ARG A 232 -10.89 2.71 12.06
CA ARG A 232 -10.83 3.78 11.06
C ARG A 232 -10.16 3.26 9.80
N GLU A 233 -10.59 3.77 8.66
CA GLU A 233 -9.96 3.53 7.38
C GLU A 233 -9.46 4.85 6.80
N LEU A 234 -8.23 4.86 6.31
CA LEU A 234 -7.65 5.96 5.58
C LEU A 234 -7.55 5.59 4.11
N HIS A 235 -8.40 6.23 3.31
CA HIS A 235 -8.36 6.14 1.87
C HIS A 235 -7.23 7.00 1.28
N GLY A 236 -7.01 6.90 -0.03
CA GLY A 236 -5.98 7.67 -0.73
C GLY A 236 -4.54 7.20 -0.54
N LEU A 237 -4.17 6.49 0.53
CA LEU A 237 -2.79 6.03 0.67
C LEU A 237 -2.45 4.82 -0.23
N SER A 238 -3.40 4.10 -0.82
CA SER A 238 -3.16 2.80 -1.50
C SER A 238 -1.94 2.80 -2.43
N ALA A 239 -1.20 1.69 -2.48
CA ALA A 239 0.01 1.54 -3.31
C ALA A 239 -0.33 1.12 -4.76
N HIS A 240 -1.60 1.20 -5.15
CA HIS A 240 -2.09 0.84 -6.47
C HIS A 240 -2.71 2.06 -7.14
N ALA A 241 -2.57 2.14 -8.46
CA ALA A 241 -3.21 3.17 -9.26
C ALA A 241 -4.74 3.03 -9.19
N ASP A 242 -5.45 4.15 -9.05
CA ASP A 242 -6.90 4.18 -9.21
C ASP A 242 -7.32 4.18 -10.68
N GLN A 243 -8.61 4.10 -10.97
CA GLN A 243 -9.10 3.98 -12.34
C GLN A 243 -8.59 5.11 -13.28
N PRO A 244 -8.66 6.41 -12.91
CA PRO A 244 -8.04 7.48 -13.70
C PRO A 244 -6.53 7.30 -13.91
N GLU A 245 -5.79 6.89 -12.89
CA GLU A 245 -4.35 6.66 -12.99
C GLU A 245 -4.01 5.44 -13.87
N LEU A 246 -4.79 4.36 -13.82
CA LEU A 246 -4.63 3.21 -14.71
C LEU A 246 -4.83 3.63 -16.19
N LEU A 247 -5.83 4.46 -16.45
CA LEU A 247 -6.06 5.05 -17.78
C LEU A 247 -4.92 5.98 -18.22
N ARG A 248 -4.38 6.78 -17.28
CA ARG A 248 -3.21 7.61 -17.52
C ARG A 248 -1.99 6.74 -17.82
N TRP A 249 -1.80 5.64 -17.12
CA TRP A 249 -0.64 4.78 -17.30
C TRP A 249 -0.58 4.20 -18.73
N VAL A 250 -1.73 3.80 -19.27
CA VAL A 250 -1.81 3.30 -20.65
C VAL A 250 -1.88 4.40 -21.72
N SER A 251 -1.85 5.69 -21.35
CA SER A 251 -2.19 6.80 -22.26
C SER A 251 -1.22 6.94 -23.43
N GLU A 252 0.06 6.65 -23.20
CA GLU A 252 1.16 6.81 -24.16
C GLU A 252 1.32 5.62 -25.11
N ILE A 253 0.55 4.55 -24.92
CA ILE A 253 0.47 3.45 -25.89
C ILE A 253 -0.32 3.96 -27.10
N LYS A 254 0.41 4.24 -28.19
CA LYS A 254 -0.14 4.87 -29.39
C LYS A 254 -1.01 3.93 -30.21
N ASP A 255 -0.51 2.72 -30.44
CA ASP A 255 -1.20 1.69 -31.22
C ASP A 255 -1.99 0.78 -30.29
N SER A 256 -3.22 0.44 -30.67
CA SER A 256 -4.01 -0.54 -29.90
C SER A 256 -3.24 -1.85 -29.80
N PRO A 257 -3.01 -2.38 -28.58
CA PRO A 257 -2.53 -3.75 -28.43
C PRO A 257 -3.48 -4.71 -29.16
N LYS A 258 -2.92 -5.81 -29.69
CA LYS A 258 -3.74 -6.87 -30.30
C LYS A 258 -4.66 -7.51 -29.28
N MET A 259 -4.18 -7.62 -28.04
CA MET A 259 -4.92 -8.11 -26.90
C MET A 259 -4.45 -7.43 -25.62
N THR A 260 -5.39 -7.02 -24.79
CA THR A 260 -5.15 -6.54 -23.42
C THR A 260 -5.78 -7.52 -22.44
N PHE A 261 -5.00 -8.03 -21.49
CA PHE A 261 -5.48 -8.86 -20.39
C PHE A 261 -5.55 -8.03 -19.11
N VAL A 262 -6.73 -7.91 -18.55
CA VAL A 262 -6.95 -7.24 -17.26
C VAL A 262 -6.82 -8.29 -16.15
N THR A 263 -5.81 -8.14 -15.30
CA THR A 263 -5.47 -9.10 -14.24
C THR A 263 -5.41 -8.40 -12.89
N HIS A 264 -5.07 -9.15 -11.83
CA HIS A 264 -4.77 -8.60 -10.50
C HIS A 264 -5.84 -7.62 -9.96
N GLY A 265 -7.08 -8.10 -9.83
CA GLY A 265 -8.21 -7.36 -9.30
C GLY A 265 -9.37 -8.31 -8.96
N GLU A 266 -10.30 -7.84 -8.12
CA GLU A 266 -11.57 -8.55 -7.88
C GLU A 266 -12.41 -8.56 -9.16
N ALA A 267 -13.29 -9.56 -9.31
CA ALA A 267 -14.07 -9.77 -10.53
C ALA A 267 -14.81 -8.51 -11.01
N GLU A 268 -15.50 -7.81 -10.10
CA GLU A 268 -16.20 -6.56 -10.42
C GLU A 268 -15.26 -5.46 -10.89
N SER A 269 -14.09 -5.34 -10.26
CA SER A 269 -13.08 -4.34 -10.60
C SER A 269 -12.45 -4.60 -11.96
N SER A 270 -12.08 -5.86 -12.23
CA SER A 270 -11.50 -6.27 -13.51
C SER A 270 -12.50 -6.13 -14.67
N VAL A 271 -13.77 -6.51 -14.46
CA VAL A 271 -14.82 -6.36 -15.48
C VAL A 271 -15.10 -4.89 -15.78
N ALA A 272 -15.25 -4.05 -14.75
CA ALA A 272 -15.50 -2.62 -14.94
C ALA A 272 -14.34 -1.94 -15.69
N PHE A 273 -13.09 -2.27 -15.34
CA PHE A 273 -11.93 -1.70 -16.01
C PHE A 273 -11.76 -2.20 -17.44
N SER A 274 -12.06 -3.48 -17.70
CA SER A 274 -12.10 -4.03 -19.05
C SER A 274 -13.08 -3.30 -19.95
N GLN A 275 -14.31 -3.08 -19.48
CA GLN A 275 -15.33 -2.33 -20.20
C GLN A 275 -14.87 -0.89 -20.47
N LEU A 276 -14.24 -0.25 -19.49
CA LEU A 276 -13.72 1.11 -19.62
C LEU A 276 -12.63 1.22 -20.68
N LEU A 277 -11.68 0.28 -20.72
CA LEU A 277 -10.63 0.24 -21.74
C LEU A 277 -11.23 0.03 -23.14
N SER A 278 -12.16 -0.91 -23.30
CA SER A 278 -12.85 -1.13 -24.58
C SER A 278 -13.62 0.11 -25.03
N GLN A 279 -14.34 0.79 -24.14
CA GLN A 279 -15.13 1.97 -24.48
C GLN A 279 -14.28 3.21 -24.77
N LYS A 280 -13.25 3.49 -23.96
CA LYS A 280 -12.46 4.73 -24.07
C LYS A 280 -11.31 4.64 -25.07
N ARG A 281 -10.75 3.44 -25.27
CA ARG A 281 -9.57 3.23 -26.13
C ARG A 281 -9.88 2.41 -27.38
N GLY A 282 -11.05 1.75 -27.44
CA GLY A 282 -11.40 0.86 -28.55
C GLY A 282 -10.57 -0.43 -28.57
N TRP A 283 -9.96 -0.78 -27.43
CA TRP A 283 -9.03 -1.91 -27.36
C TRP A 283 -9.76 -3.24 -27.25
N ASN A 284 -9.12 -4.28 -27.77
CA ASN A 284 -9.52 -5.66 -27.54
C ASN A 284 -9.06 -6.10 -26.14
N VAL A 285 -10.01 -6.43 -25.27
CA VAL A 285 -9.74 -6.68 -23.85
C VAL A 285 -10.36 -8.00 -23.41
N SER A 286 -9.63 -8.75 -22.59
CA SER A 286 -10.08 -9.97 -21.94
C SER A 286 -9.78 -9.93 -20.44
N VAL A 287 -10.67 -10.52 -19.64
CA VAL A 287 -10.47 -10.78 -18.21
C VAL A 287 -10.25 -12.28 -18.05
N PRO A 288 -9.01 -12.78 -18.01
CA PRO A 288 -8.72 -14.20 -17.94
C PRO A 288 -9.09 -14.77 -16.56
N ASN A 289 -9.61 -15.99 -16.55
CA ASN A 289 -9.81 -16.77 -15.33
C ASN A 289 -8.55 -17.54 -14.94
N TYR A 290 -8.52 -18.01 -13.70
CA TYR A 290 -7.48 -18.92 -13.26
C TYR A 290 -7.47 -20.19 -14.13
N LEU A 291 -6.28 -20.58 -14.61
CA LEU A 291 -6.02 -21.68 -15.56
C LEU A 291 -6.39 -21.41 -17.02
N ASP A 292 -6.85 -20.21 -17.38
CA ASP A 292 -7.01 -19.86 -18.79
C ASP A 292 -5.65 -19.82 -19.50
N THR A 293 -5.64 -20.28 -20.75
CA THR A 293 -4.45 -20.28 -21.62
C THR A 293 -4.79 -19.57 -22.92
N ALA A 294 -3.87 -18.72 -23.39
CA ALA A 294 -4.02 -18.00 -24.65
C ALA A 294 -2.75 -18.14 -25.50
N VAL A 295 -2.93 -18.36 -26.80
CA VAL A 295 -1.85 -18.25 -27.79
C VAL A 295 -1.69 -16.78 -28.15
N LEU A 296 -0.55 -16.18 -27.79
CA LEU A 296 -0.31 -14.75 -28.00
C LEU A 296 0.19 -14.43 -29.42
N PHE A 297 1.02 -15.31 -29.98
CA PHE A 297 1.61 -15.16 -31.30
C PHE A 297 1.68 -16.53 -31.98
N ASP A 298 1.41 -16.56 -33.28
CA ASP A 298 1.65 -17.70 -34.15
C ASP A 298 2.40 -17.22 -35.39
N GLY A 299 3.46 -17.94 -35.79
CA GLY A 299 4.24 -17.65 -37.00
C GLY A 299 5.07 -16.35 -37.02
N ILE A 300 5.57 -15.86 -35.89
CA ILE A 300 6.40 -14.62 -35.82
C ILE A 300 7.87 -14.82 -36.21
#